data_AF-A0A3D2USG9-F1
#
_entry.id   AF-A0A3D2USG9-F1
#
_cell.length_a   1.000
_cell.length_b   1.000
_cell.length_c   1.000
_cell.angle_alpha   90.00
_cell.angle_beta   90.00
_cell.angle_gamma   90.00
#
_symmetry.space_group_name_H-M   'P 1'
#
loop_
_entity.id
_entity.type
_entity.pdbx_description
1 polymer ?
#
loop_
_entity_poly.entity_id
_entity_poly.type
_entity_poly.pdbx_seq_one_letter_code
_entity_poly.pdbx_strand_id
1 'polypeptide(L)'
;SSLHIRRVADARLGIKCEAIKESHIISPFDWSNIWVYGMQIFLCGFIAYEEFSQTAKTLLPNAKTFQYETTRVKNLFVPVSNLKPIEKLFS
;
A
#
# COMPACT_ATOMS: atom_id res chain seq x y z
N SER A 1 7.27 -21.95 -4.20
CA SER A 1 5.99 -22.39 -4.79
C SER A 1 5.19 -21.14 -5.14
N SER A 2 4.70 -21.01 -6.38
CA SER A 2 3.79 -19.94 -6.78
C SER A 2 2.39 -20.50 -6.99
N LEU A 3 1.39 -19.83 -6.43
CA LEU A 3 -0.02 -20.19 -6.65
C LEU A 3 -0.50 -19.47 -7.92
N HIS A 4 -0.76 -20.22 -8.97
CA HIS A 4 -1.30 -19.68 -10.23
C HIS A 4 -2.84 -19.81 -10.21
N ILE A 5 -3.54 -18.68 -10.15
CA ILE A 5 -5.00 -18.64 -10.13
C ILE A 5 -5.51 -18.48 -11.58
N ARG A 6 -6.33 -19.43 -12.04
CA ARG A 6 -6.86 -19.45 -13.43
C ARG A 6 -8.05 -18.51 -13.66
N ARG A 7 -8.64 -17.97 -12.59
CA ARG A 7 -9.83 -17.10 -12.63
C ARG A 7 -9.78 -16.12 -11.45
N VAL A 8 -10.15 -14.87 -11.69
CA VAL A 8 -10.33 -13.87 -10.61
C VAL A 8 -11.37 -14.42 -9.63
N ALA A 9 -11.12 -14.34 -8.33
CA ALA A 9 -12.06 -14.83 -7.33
C ALA A 9 -13.38 -14.05 -7.45
N ASP A 10 -14.52 -14.74 -7.57
CA ASP A 10 -15.83 -14.07 -7.73
C ASP A 10 -16.36 -13.53 -6.38
N ALA A 11 -15.65 -13.75 -5.28
CA ALA A 11 -16.06 -13.38 -3.93
C ALA A 11 -15.78 -11.90 -3.64
N ARG A 12 -16.72 -11.19 -3.02
CA ARG A 12 -16.53 -9.81 -2.57
C ARG A 12 -15.74 -9.79 -1.25
N LEU A 13 -14.77 -8.89 -1.13
CA LEU A 13 -14.04 -8.66 0.14
C LEU A 13 -14.73 -7.54 0.92
N GLY A 14 -15.14 -7.80 2.15
CA GLY A 14 -15.63 -6.78 3.06
C GLY A 14 -14.52 -6.30 3.99
N ILE A 15 -14.23 -5.00 3.98
CA ILE A 15 -13.38 -4.36 4.99
C ILE A 15 -14.29 -3.67 5.99
N LYS A 16 -14.23 -4.10 7.26
CA LYS A 16 -14.93 -3.45 8.35
C LYS A 16 -13.95 -2.62 9.16
N CYS A 17 -14.29 -1.34 9.37
CA CYS A 17 -13.59 -0.47 10.30
C CYS A 17 -14.55 -0.11 11.43
N GLU A 18 -14.24 -0.52 12.67
CA GLU A 18 -15.11 -0.24 13.83
C GLU A 18 -15.32 1.27 14.05
N ALA A 19 -14.34 2.10 13.68
CA ALA A 19 -14.44 3.56 13.80
C ALA A 19 -15.45 4.17 12.80
N ILE A 20 -15.55 3.61 11.59
CA ILE A 20 -16.36 4.18 10.50
C ILE A 20 -17.79 3.59 10.51
N LYS A 21 -18.04 2.50 11.25
CA LYS A 21 -19.33 1.76 11.34
C LYS A 21 -19.90 1.28 10.00
N GLU A 22 -19.26 1.58 8.88
CA GLU A 22 -19.61 1.13 7.55
C GLU A 22 -18.68 0.01 7.10
N SER A 23 -19.23 -0.93 6.33
CA SER A 23 -18.47 -1.99 5.69
C SER A 23 -18.21 -1.58 4.24
N HIS A 24 -16.94 -1.41 3.90
CA HIS A 24 -16.54 -1.13 2.53
C HIS A 24 -16.42 -2.46 1.76
N ILE A 25 -17.22 -2.61 0.70
CA ILE A 25 -17.24 -3.82 -0.11
C ILE A 25 -16.41 -3.59 -1.36
N ILE A 26 -15.34 -4.35 -1.50
CA ILE A 26 -14.42 -4.27 -2.64
C ILE A 26 -14.81 -5.35 -3.66
N SER A 27 -15.14 -4.92 -4.88
CA SER A 27 -15.44 -5.82 -5.99
C SER A 27 -14.16 -6.58 -6.41
N PRO A 28 -14.26 -7.84 -6.86
CA PRO A 28 -13.12 -8.56 -7.42
C PRO A 28 -12.33 -7.81 -8.51
N PHE A 29 -13.00 -6.96 -9.29
CA PHE A 29 -12.36 -6.14 -10.32
C PHE A 29 -11.51 -5.00 -9.75
N ASP A 30 -11.80 -4.58 -8.52
CA ASP A 30 -11.04 -3.56 -7.79
C ASP A 30 -9.80 -4.16 -7.11
N TRP A 31 -9.61 -5.47 -7.17
CA TRP A 31 -8.46 -6.16 -6.55
C TRP A 31 -7.16 -6.01 -7.33
N SER A 32 -7.18 -5.29 -8.46
CA SER A 32 -6.03 -5.08 -9.34
C SER A 32 -4.80 -4.51 -8.61
N ASN A 33 -4.99 -3.88 -7.46
CA ASN A 33 -3.92 -3.29 -6.63
C ASN A 33 -3.61 -4.03 -5.31
N ILE A 34 -4.36 -5.08 -4.95
CA ILE A 34 -4.16 -5.79 -3.68
C ILE A 34 -3.38 -7.08 -3.95
N TRP A 35 -2.08 -6.94 -4.28
CA TRP A 35 -1.16 -8.07 -4.30
C TRP A 35 -0.70 -8.37 -2.87
N VAL A 36 -1.51 -9.12 -2.12
CA VAL A 36 -1.20 -9.49 -0.72
C VAL A 36 -1.18 -11.00 -0.60
N TYR A 37 -0.27 -11.65 -1.32
CA TYR A 37 -0.07 -13.09 -1.18
C TYR A 37 0.75 -13.38 0.09
N GLY A 38 0.05 -13.61 1.20
CA GLY A 38 0.65 -14.12 2.45
C GLY A 38 1.60 -13.14 3.18
N MET A 39 1.63 -11.87 2.78
CA MET A 39 2.46 -10.85 3.41
C MET A 39 1.73 -10.20 4.59
N GLN A 40 2.46 -10.00 5.69
CA GLN A 40 1.99 -9.13 6.78
C GLN A 40 2.09 -7.67 6.33
N ILE A 41 0.99 -6.93 6.45
CA ILE A 41 0.95 -5.49 6.18
C ILE A 41 1.06 -4.75 7.51
N PHE A 42 2.00 -3.82 7.58
CA PHE A 42 2.14 -2.89 8.70
C PHE A 42 1.78 -1.48 8.22
N LEU A 43 0.80 -0.85 8.86
CA LEU A 43 0.49 0.57 8.67
C LEU A 43 1.35 1.40 9.63
N CYS A 44 2.46 1.94 9.13
CA CYS A 44 3.44 2.65 9.96
C CYS A 44 3.19 4.16 10.11
N GLY A 45 2.30 4.74 9.29
CA GLY A 45 2.00 6.17 9.29
C GLY A 45 1.26 6.61 8.03
N PHE A 46 0.97 7.90 7.92
CA PHE A 46 0.31 8.49 6.76
C PHE A 46 0.97 9.81 6.31
N ILE A 47 0.70 10.24 5.09
CA ILE A 47 1.13 11.52 4.55
C ILE A 47 0.07 11.98 3.54
N ALA A 48 -0.20 13.28 3.47
CA ALA A 48 -1.11 13.80 2.45
C ALA A 48 -0.42 13.76 1.07
N TYR A 49 -1.21 13.64 0.01
CA TYR A 49 -0.68 13.60 -1.35
C TYR A 49 0.16 14.85 -1.70
N GLU A 50 -0.31 16.04 -1.31
CA GLU A 50 0.40 17.29 -1.55
C GLU A 50 1.74 17.34 -0.79
N GLU A 51 1.74 16.96 0.50
CA GLU A 51 2.95 16.87 1.32
C GLU A 51 3.94 15.86 0.76
N PHE A 52 3.45 14.72 0.26
CA PHE A 52 4.30 13.74 -0.42
C PHE A 52 4.96 14.36 -1.66
N SER A 53 4.20 15.05 -2.50
CA SER A 53 4.73 15.66 -3.72
C SER A 53 5.85 16.69 -3.44
N GLN A 54 5.75 17.40 -2.32
CA GLN A 54 6.72 18.43 -1.91
C GLN A 54 7.96 17.84 -1.22
N THR A 55 7.80 16.75 -0.46
CA THR A 55 8.86 16.22 0.41
C THR A 55 9.54 14.97 -0.13
N ALA A 56 8.95 14.32 -1.14
CA ALA A 56 9.49 13.11 -1.71
C ALA A 56 10.83 13.35 -2.40
N LYS A 57 11.76 12.43 -2.18
CA LYS A 57 13.07 12.41 -2.82
C LYS A 57 13.04 11.46 -4.01
N THR A 58 13.88 11.75 -4.99
CA THR A 58 14.06 10.87 -6.14
C THR A 58 14.92 9.68 -5.74
N LEU A 59 14.42 8.47 -6.05
CA LEU A 59 15.18 7.24 -6.05
C LEU A 59 15.51 6.88 -7.50
N LEU A 60 16.79 6.91 -7.84
CA LEU A 60 17.27 6.58 -9.18
C LEU A 60 17.15 5.07 -9.46
N PRO A 61 17.16 4.64 -10.73
CA PRO A 61 17.31 3.24 -11.09
C PRO A 61 18.55 2.60 -10.44
N ASN A 62 18.48 1.29 -10.22
CA ASN A 62 19.49 0.45 -9.56
C ASN A 62 19.74 0.73 -8.07
N ALA A 63 18.90 1.55 -7.44
CA ALA A 63 18.96 1.75 -5.99
C ALA A 63 18.38 0.54 -5.25
N LYS A 64 19.00 0.14 -4.14
CA LYS A 64 18.52 -0.97 -3.31
C LYS A 64 17.25 -0.56 -2.56
N THR A 65 16.26 -1.46 -2.52
CA THR A 65 15.02 -1.26 -1.77
C THR A 65 14.67 -2.50 -0.96
N PHE A 66 13.73 -2.38 -0.03
CA PHE A 66 13.24 -3.53 0.73
C PHE A 66 12.32 -4.44 -0.10
N GLN A 67 11.52 -3.87 -1.01
CA GLN A 67 10.50 -4.61 -1.75
C GLN A 67 11.08 -5.42 -2.93
N TYR A 68 12.17 -4.94 -3.53
CA TYR A 68 12.87 -5.58 -4.66
C TYR A 68 14.37 -5.36 -4.54
N GLU A 69 15.17 -6.25 -5.15
CA GLU A 69 16.64 -6.18 -5.12
C GLU A 69 17.17 -4.80 -5.55
N THR A 70 16.64 -4.26 -6.65
CA THR A 70 16.90 -2.89 -7.09
C THR A 70 15.71 -2.26 -7.82
N THR A 71 15.65 -0.92 -7.86
CA THR A 71 14.69 -0.16 -8.67
C THR A 71 14.98 -0.30 -10.16
N ARG A 72 13.97 -0.60 -10.99
CA ARG A 72 14.12 -0.61 -12.46
C ARG A 72 13.87 0.75 -13.10
N VAL A 73 13.13 1.62 -12.40
CA VAL A 73 12.68 2.92 -12.88
C VAL A 73 12.90 3.99 -11.81
N LYS A 74 12.84 5.25 -12.21
CA LYS A 74 12.83 6.38 -11.28
C LYS A 74 11.58 6.30 -10.40
N ASN A 75 11.77 6.33 -9.10
CA ASN A 75 10.69 6.37 -8.11
C ASN A 75 10.81 7.62 -7.23
N LEU A 76 9.71 7.96 -6.58
CA LEU A 76 9.69 8.93 -5.48
C LEU A 76 9.56 8.18 -4.16
N PHE A 77 10.26 8.63 -3.13
CA PHE A 77 10.20 8.02 -1.81
C PHE A 77 10.21 9.06 -0.69
N VAL A 78 9.62 8.69 0.44
CA VAL A 78 9.69 9.41 1.71
C VAL A 78 10.10 8.39 2.79
N PRO A 79 11.07 8.71 3.67
CA PRO A 79 11.41 7.84 4.80
C PRO A 79 10.21 7.64 5.74
N VAL A 80 10.06 6.43 6.28
CA VAL A 80 8.97 6.11 7.23
C VAL A 80 8.98 7.04 8.44
N SER A 81 10.16 7.44 8.91
CA SER A 81 10.34 8.41 10.01
C SER A 81 9.73 9.79 9.75
N ASN A 82 9.41 10.10 8.50
CA ASN A 82 8.85 11.38 8.08
C ASN A 82 7.34 11.30 7.86
N LEU A 83 6.72 10.13 8.05
CA LEU A 83 5.28 9.99 8.01
C LEU A 83 4.66 10.53 9.30
N LYS A 84 3.41 11.01 9.20
CA LYS A 84 2.60 11.33 10.37
C LYS A 84 2.23 10.03 11.10
N PRO A 85 2.24 10.02 12.44
CA PRO A 85 1.84 8.85 13.23
C PRO A 85 0.43 8.41 12.88
N ILE A 86 0.19 7.10 12.73
CA ILE A 86 -1.09 6.56 12.27
C ILE A 86 -2.25 6.92 13.20
N GLU A 87 -1.97 7.14 14.49
CA GLU A 87 -2.93 7.51 15.52
C GLU A 87 -3.64 8.83 15.19
N LYS A 88 -2.97 9.74 14.49
CA LYS A 88 -3.54 11.03 14.07
C LYS A 88 -4.51 10.93 12.88
N LEU A 89 -4.62 9.76 12.25
CA LEU A 89 -5.55 9.55 11.14
C LEU A 89 -6.98 9.30 11.64
N PHE A 90 -7.12 8.83 12.88
CA PHE A 90 -8.39 8.42 13.48
C PHE A 90 -8.92 9.40 14.54
N SER A 91 -8.20 10.49 14.79
CA SER A 91 -8.55 11.57 15.70
C SER A 91 -9.16 12.74 14.94
#